data_AF-A0A1G5Q0H5-F1
#
_entry.id   AF-A0A1G5Q0H5-F1
#
_cell.length_a   1.000
_cell.length_b   1.000
_cell.length_c   1.000
_cell.angle_alpha   90.00
_cell.angle_beta   90.00
_cell.angle_gamma   90.00
#
_symmetry.space_group_name_H-M   'P 1'
#
loop_
_entity.id
_entity.type
_entity.pdbx_description
1 polymer ?
#
loop_
_entity_poly.entity_id
_entity_poly.type
_entity_poly.pdbx_seq_one_letter_code
_entity_poly.pdbx_strand_id
1 'polypeptide(L)'
;MTFESGPAQPAPQPDPAQPPVPRKRRLALILVSSAVVLVIIAVAAVIAVAHFSGQQRKENLQALKDGHLTALVDARGKLQPAANAYLAAYKKARNAPASQEEAEKNSAKERDAFQQAVNDARAALSTVKNAQSPADGGVGVAVGQLEESYQGFIDHMEGLVESYPQFEGLFREDGAGCNGLFVGSKAATLRERQTLLGQAAGPCREAVDQLKESKNVAYVEFARTLGNRVAQLESNAEITAKSEENYNEFVKIKDQMTQKVDDATARNASDEEFRKIADELKVLNTRIRNNRSEFDFAAKRYLSGVKEMPTLVEEVFSKKIPAEIKSYESVIPLRTQILKDAVDVELVE
;
A
#
# COMPACT_ATOMS: atom_id res chain seq x y z
N MET A 1 51.37 -41.93 -96.22
CA MET A 1 52.01 -41.03 -95.24
C MET A 1 51.61 -39.60 -95.58
N THR A 2 51.33 -38.79 -94.55
CA THR A 2 51.16 -37.31 -94.50
C THR A 2 49.95 -36.71 -95.24
N PHE A 3 48.91 -36.26 -94.52
CA PHE A 3 48.67 -34.92 -93.88
C PHE A 3 47.90 -33.98 -94.83
N GLU A 4 46.63 -33.67 -94.52
CA GLU A 4 46.09 -32.35 -94.07
C GLU A 4 46.28 -31.23 -95.12
N SER A 5 45.32 -30.39 -95.49
CA SER A 5 44.27 -29.70 -94.73
C SER A 5 43.37 -28.92 -95.72
N GLY A 6 42.11 -28.60 -95.35
CA GLY A 6 41.33 -27.51 -95.98
C GLY A 6 41.97 -26.13 -95.78
N PRO A 7 41.37 -24.97 -96.12
CA PRO A 7 39.93 -24.65 -96.17
C PRO A 7 39.51 -23.65 -97.29
N ALA A 8 38.26 -23.16 -97.27
CA ALA A 8 37.88 -21.72 -97.27
C ALA A 8 36.45 -21.47 -97.80
N GLN A 9 35.62 -20.82 -96.96
CA GLN A 9 34.32 -20.23 -97.31
C GLN A 9 34.47 -18.94 -98.13
N PRO A 10 33.52 -18.64 -99.03
CA PRO A 10 33.22 -17.27 -99.44
C PRO A 10 32.05 -16.68 -98.62
N ALA A 11 32.20 -15.41 -98.25
CA ALA A 11 31.26 -14.60 -97.46
C ALA A 11 29.97 -14.22 -98.20
N PRO A 12 28.96 -13.74 -97.46
CA PRO A 12 28.16 -12.62 -97.95
C PRO A 12 28.10 -11.45 -96.96
N GLN A 13 28.48 -10.30 -97.50
CA GLN A 13 27.95 -8.93 -97.39
C GLN A 13 27.43 -8.34 -96.05
N PRO A 14 27.73 -7.04 -95.81
CA PRO A 14 27.23 -6.28 -94.67
C PRO A 14 25.82 -5.77 -94.93
N ASP A 15 25.00 -5.70 -93.88
CA ASP A 15 23.72 -4.99 -93.89
C ASP A 15 23.52 -4.29 -92.52
N PRO A 16 22.67 -3.27 -92.45
CA PRO A 16 23.07 -1.88 -92.52
C PRO A 16 23.17 -1.23 -91.14
N ALA A 17 23.79 -0.05 -91.14
CA ALA A 17 23.88 0.84 -89.99
C ALA A 17 22.59 0.88 -89.16
N GLN A 18 22.67 0.40 -87.91
CA GLN A 18 21.72 0.85 -86.89
C GLN A 18 21.81 2.38 -86.83
N PRO A 19 20.69 3.11 -86.93
CA PRO A 19 20.73 4.56 -86.78
C PRO A 19 21.35 4.88 -85.42
N PRO A 20 22.20 5.91 -85.30
CA PRO A 20 22.76 6.27 -84.01
C PRO A 20 21.60 6.60 -83.08
N VAL A 21 21.38 5.75 -82.08
CA VAL A 21 20.41 6.04 -81.02
C VAL A 21 20.83 7.40 -80.46
N PRO A 22 19.95 8.42 -80.46
CA PRO A 22 20.35 9.76 -80.06
C PRO A 22 20.96 9.68 -78.66
N ARG A 23 22.14 10.29 -78.44
CA ARG A 23 22.90 10.25 -77.16
C ARG A 23 22.03 10.51 -75.92
N LYS A 24 20.96 11.30 -76.08
CA LYS A 24 19.93 11.57 -75.06
C LYS A 24 19.12 10.34 -74.64
N ARG A 25 18.80 9.40 -75.54
CA ARG A 25 18.08 8.15 -75.23
C ARG A 25 18.91 7.17 -74.40
N ARG A 26 20.23 7.06 -74.64
CA ARG A 26 21.12 6.21 -73.82
C ARG A 26 21.29 6.77 -72.41
N LEU A 27 21.43 8.09 -72.27
CA LEU A 27 21.54 8.75 -70.96
C LEU A 27 20.22 8.68 -70.17
N ALA A 28 19.08 8.83 -70.84
CA ALA A 28 17.76 8.63 -70.23
C ALA A 28 17.55 7.17 -69.80
N LEU A 29 17.96 6.18 -70.61
CA LEU A 29 17.87 4.77 -70.23
C LEU A 29 18.74 4.42 -69.02
N ILE A 30 19.97 4.95 -68.97
CA ILE A 30 20.88 4.76 -67.83
C ILE A 30 20.26 5.38 -66.57
N LEU A 31 19.82 6.65 -66.63
CA LEU A 31 19.19 7.33 -65.49
C LEU A 31 17.91 6.62 -65.00
N VAL A 32 17.07 6.15 -65.92
CA VAL A 32 15.86 5.38 -65.58
C VAL A 32 16.24 4.03 -64.96
N SER A 33 17.23 3.31 -65.51
CA SER A 33 17.71 2.06 -64.92
C SER A 33 18.34 2.25 -63.54
N SER A 34 19.10 3.33 -63.33
CA SER A 34 19.67 3.69 -62.02
C SER A 34 18.59 4.04 -61.01
N ALA A 35 17.56 4.79 -61.43
CA ALA A 35 16.42 5.12 -60.58
C ALA A 35 15.61 3.88 -60.20
N VAL A 36 15.38 2.95 -61.14
CA VAL A 36 14.70 1.68 -60.88
C VAL A 36 15.50 0.80 -59.90
N VAL A 37 16.82 0.71 -60.08
CA VAL A 37 17.68 -0.04 -59.14
C VAL A 37 17.67 0.59 -57.74
N LEU A 38 17.72 1.92 -57.63
CA LEU A 38 17.64 2.61 -56.34
C LEU A 38 16.28 2.40 -55.66
N VAL A 39 15.17 2.40 -56.42
CA VAL A 39 13.84 2.10 -55.89
C VAL A 39 13.76 0.64 -55.42
N ILE A 40 14.34 -0.31 -56.15
CA ILE A 40 14.37 -1.73 -55.73
C ILE A 40 15.19 -1.90 -54.45
N ILE A 41 16.35 -1.24 -54.33
CA ILE A 41 17.17 -1.27 -53.11
C ILE A 41 16.43 -0.64 -51.94
N ALA A 42 15.73 0.49 -52.15
CA ALA A 42 14.95 1.13 -51.12
C ALA A 42 13.77 0.26 -50.66
N VAL A 43 13.05 -0.39 -51.59
CA VAL A 43 11.95 -1.32 -51.27
C VAL A 43 12.48 -2.56 -50.54
N ALA A 44 13.59 -3.14 -50.98
CA ALA A 44 14.24 -4.25 -50.29
C ALA A 44 14.72 -3.87 -48.89
N ALA A 45 15.26 -2.66 -48.71
CA ALA A 45 15.66 -2.14 -47.40
C ALA A 45 14.45 -1.92 -46.48
N VAL A 46 13.33 -1.39 -46.99
CA VAL A 46 12.09 -1.24 -46.21
C VAL A 46 11.51 -2.60 -45.80
N ILE A 47 11.49 -3.57 -46.71
CA ILE A 47 11.03 -4.94 -46.41
C ILE A 47 11.97 -5.60 -45.39
N ALA A 48 13.29 -5.46 -45.54
CA ALA A 48 14.25 -6.00 -44.58
C ALA A 48 14.13 -5.34 -43.20
N VAL A 49 13.94 -4.02 -43.12
CA VAL A 49 13.71 -3.31 -41.85
C VAL A 49 12.39 -3.71 -41.21
N ALA A 50 11.32 -3.89 -41.99
CA ALA A 50 10.02 -4.37 -41.50
C ALA A 50 10.07 -5.84 -41.05
N HIS A 51 10.83 -6.69 -41.74
CA HIS A 51 11.00 -8.10 -41.38
C HIS A 51 11.89 -8.25 -40.14
N PHE A 52 12.96 -7.46 -40.02
CA PHE A 52 13.84 -7.47 -38.86
C PHE A 52 13.13 -6.90 -37.62
N SER A 53 12.36 -5.83 -37.77
CA SER A 53 11.57 -5.26 -36.67
C SER A 53 10.43 -6.20 -36.24
N GLY A 54 9.78 -6.88 -37.18
CA GLY A 54 8.76 -7.90 -36.88
C GLY A 54 9.33 -9.13 -36.16
N GLN A 55 10.49 -9.63 -36.61
CA GLN A 55 11.13 -10.77 -35.99
C GLN A 55 11.71 -10.45 -34.60
N GLN A 56 12.34 -9.28 -34.45
CA GLN A 56 12.82 -8.78 -33.17
C GLN A 56 11.66 -8.57 -32.17
N ARG A 57 10.50 -8.11 -32.65
CA ARG A 57 9.29 -8.01 -31.81
C ARG A 57 8.79 -9.38 -31.35
N LYS A 58 8.73 -10.39 -32.22
CA LYS A 58 8.33 -11.75 -31.84
C LYS A 58 9.31 -12.38 -30.83
N GLU A 59 10.62 -12.18 -31.02
CA GLU A 59 11.64 -12.62 -30.07
C GLU A 59 11.51 -11.94 -28.70
N ASN A 60 11.27 -10.62 -28.68
CA ASN A 60 11.04 -9.88 -27.43
C ASN A 60 9.76 -10.32 -26.71
N LEU A 61 8.68 -10.57 -27.44
CA LEU A 61 7.41 -11.07 -26.89
C LEU A 61 7.56 -12.48 -26.31
N GLN A 62 8.29 -13.37 -26.99
CA GLN A 62 8.62 -14.70 -26.45
C GLN A 62 9.50 -14.60 -25.19
N ALA A 63 10.52 -13.75 -25.21
CA ALA A 63 11.38 -13.51 -24.03
C ALA A 63 10.59 -12.94 -22.84
N LEU A 64 9.63 -12.05 -23.11
CA LEU A 64 8.69 -11.54 -22.11
C LEU A 64 7.86 -12.67 -21.50
N LYS A 65 7.24 -13.50 -22.35
CA LYS A 65 6.34 -14.58 -21.94
C LYS A 65 7.04 -15.65 -21.11
N ASP A 66 8.18 -16.15 -21.59
CA ASP A 66 8.80 -17.37 -21.06
C ASP A 66 9.93 -17.07 -20.06
N GLY A 67 10.67 -15.98 -20.27
CA GLY A 67 11.82 -15.60 -19.44
C GLY A 67 11.48 -14.55 -18.38
N HIS A 68 11.05 -13.38 -18.81
CA HIS A 68 10.89 -12.23 -17.91
C HIS A 68 9.75 -12.41 -16.91
N LEU A 69 8.61 -12.99 -17.33
CA LEU A 69 7.52 -13.26 -16.39
C LEU A 69 7.87 -14.33 -15.36
N THR A 70 8.62 -15.36 -15.74
CA THR A 70 9.08 -16.39 -14.81
C THR A 70 10.00 -15.79 -13.76
N ALA A 71 10.98 -14.97 -14.18
CA ALA A 71 11.88 -14.27 -13.27
C ALA A 71 11.14 -13.32 -12.30
N LEU A 72 10.10 -12.63 -12.78
CA LEU A 72 9.27 -11.75 -11.95
C LEU A 72 8.48 -12.54 -10.89
N VAL A 73 7.87 -13.68 -11.28
CA VAL A 73 7.16 -14.57 -10.36
C VAL A 73 8.11 -15.13 -9.30
N ASP A 74 9.29 -15.60 -9.71
CA ASP A 74 10.30 -16.15 -8.81
C ASP A 74 10.83 -15.10 -7.83
N ALA A 75 11.10 -13.88 -8.29
CA ALA A 75 11.55 -12.79 -7.43
C ALA A 75 10.48 -12.41 -6.40
N ARG A 76 9.20 -12.30 -6.82
CA ARG A 76 8.08 -12.07 -5.91
C ARG A 76 7.93 -13.20 -4.88
N GLY A 77 8.10 -14.45 -5.30
CA GLY A 77 8.02 -15.62 -4.42
C GLY A 77 9.00 -15.59 -3.24
N LYS A 78 10.06 -14.78 -3.31
CA LYS A 78 11.06 -14.61 -2.24
C LYS A 78 10.69 -13.53 -1.21
N LEU A 79 9.81 -12.58 -1.55
CA LEU A 79 9.50 -11.42 -0.70
C LEU A 79 8.87 -11.81 0.63
N GLN A 80 7.78 -12.59 0.60
CA GLN A 80 7.07 -12.98 1.83
C GLN A 80 7.91 -13.89 2.74
N PRO A 81 8.62 -14.91 2.24
CA PRO A 81 9.56 -15.66 3.08
C PRO A 81 10.64 -14.79 3.73
N ALA A 82 11.23 -13.83 2.99
CA ALA A 82 12.25 -12.94 3.52
C ALA A 82 11.69 -11.98 4.58
N ALA A 83 10.49 -11.41 4.35
CA ALA A 83 9.81 -10.58 5.34
C ALA A 83 9.50 -11.38 6.61
N ASN A 84 8.96 -12.60 6.48
CA ASN A 84 8.68 -13.46 7.62
C ASN A 84 9.96 -13.81 8.41
N ALA A 85 11.07 -14.05 7.73
CA ALA A 85 12.36 -14.29 8.37
C ALA A 85 12.83 -13.07 9.19
N TYR A 86 12.71 -11.87 8.62
CA TYR A 86 13.00 -10.62 9.35
C TYR A 86 12.09 -10.45 10.57
N LEU A 87 10.77 -10.53 10.41
CA LEU A 87 9.81 -10.35 11.50
C LEU A 87 10.06 -11.36 12.64
N ALA A 88 10.36 -12.62 12.30
CA ALA A 88 10.69 -13.64 13.28
C ALA A 88 12.02 -13.36 14.00
N ALA A 89 13.06 -12.93 13.26
CA ALA A 89 14.35 -12.57 13.83
C ALA A 89 14.24 -11.36 14.77
N TYR A 90 13.53 -10.31 14.34
CA TYR A 90 13.27 -9.11 15.13
C TYR A 90 12.50 -9.46 16.41
N LYS A 91 11.39 -10.19 16.29
CA LYS A 91 10.61 -10.64 17.45
C LYS A 91 11.45 -11.49 18.42
N LYS A 92 12.28 -12.40 17.89
CA LYS A 92 13.19 -13.21 18.71
C LYS A 92 14.19 -12.32 19.46
N ALA A 93 14.74 -11.30 18.82
CA ALA A 93 15.64 -10.36 19.45
C ALA A 93 14.94 -9.52 20.54
N ARG A 94 13.69 -9.11 20.31
CA ARG A 94 12.85 -8.35 21.27
C ARG A 94 12.29 -9.16 22.44
N ASN A 95 12.39 -10.49 22.41
CA ASN A 95 12.02 -11.37 23.53
C ASN A 95 13.10 -11.45 24.62
N ALA A 96 14.32 -11.03 24.33
CA ALA A 96 15.31 -10.67 25.35
C ALA A 96 15.01 -9.24 25.86
N PRO A 97 15.49 -8.82 27.03
CA PRO A 97 15.39 -7.41 27.48
C PRO A 97 16.28 -6.47 26.63
N ALA A 98 16.40 -6.75 25.34
CA ALA A 98 17.17 -5.98 24.39
C ALA A 98 16.39 -4.74 23.97
N SER A 99 17.11 -3.62 23.85
CA SER A 99 16.53 -2.38 23.32
C SER A 99 16.06 -2.55 21.87
N GLN A 100 15.27 -1.60 21.38
CA GLN A 100 14.90 -1.56 19.96
C GLN A 100 16.15 -1.57 19.06
N GLU A 101 17.16 -0.76 19.38
CA GLU A 101 18.41 -0.66 18.63
C GLU A 101 19.17 -2.00 18.58
N GLU A 102 19.23 -2.71 19.72
CA GLU A 102 19.86 -4.02 19.78
C GLU A 102 19.08 -5.07 18.97
N ALA A 103 17.75 -5.00 18.96
CA ALA A 103 16.93 -5.88 18.14
C ALA A 103 17.11 -5.62 16.65
N GLU A 104 17.19 -4.36 16.24
CA GLU A 104 17.50 -3.98 14.85
C GLU A 104 18.88 -4.49 14.43
N LYS A 105 19.90 -4.32 15.28
CA LYS A 105 21.24 -4.84 15.02
C LYS A 105 21.26 -6.37 14.90
N ASN A 106 20.54 -7.06 15.77
CA ASN A 106 20.50 -8.53 15.79
C ASN A 106 19.66 -9.14 14.66
N SER A 107 18.82 -8.35 13.99
CA SER A 107 18.01 -8.76 12.83
C SER A 107 18.47 -8.15 11.50
N ALA A 108 19.61 -7.45 11.51
CA ALA A 108 20.13 -6.73 10.35
C ALA A 108 20.38 -7.64 9.15
N LYS A 109 20.90 -8.85 9.38
CA LYS A 109 21.14 -9.84 8.31
C LYS A 109 19.85 -10.20 7.57
N GLU A 110 18.78 -10.48 8.30
CA GLU A 110 17.48 -10.82 7.72
C GLU A 110 16.83 -9.60 7.05
N ARG A 111 17.05 -8.39 7.59
CA ARG A 111 16.64 -7.13 6.95
C ARG A 111 17.35 -6.92 5.62
N ASP A 112 18.66 -7.14 5.55
CA ASP A 112 19.45 -7.01 4.33
C ASP A 112 19.03 -8.04 3.28
N ALA A 113 18.76 -9.28 3.71
CA ALA A 113 18.23 -10.32 2.84
C ALA A 113 16.84 -9.96 2.26
N PHE A 114 15.98 -9.34 3.09
CA PHE A 114 14.70 -8.80 2.62
C PHE A 114 14.90 -7.66 1.61
N GLN A 115 15.80 -6.71 1.89
CA GLN A 115 16.09 -5.61 0.97
C GLN A 115 16.61 -6.10 -0.38
N GLN A 116 17.46 -7.14 -0.36
CA GLN A 116 17.91 -7.78 -1.60
C GLN A 116 16.73 -8.36 -2.39
N ALA A 117 15.79 -9.07 -1.73
CA ALA A 117 14.60 -9.60 -2.39
C ALA A 117 13.72 -8.50 -2.99
N VAL A 118 13.58 -7.35 -2.31
CA VAL A 118 12.89 -6.17 -2.84
C VAL A 118 13.58 -5.62 -4.08
N ASN A 119 14.90 -5.48 -4.05
CA ASN A 119 15.69 -4.98 -5.18
C ASN A 119 15.58 -5.93 -6.38
N ASP A 120 15.67 -7.24 -6.17
CA ASP A 120 15.52 -8.25 -7.21
C ASP A 120 14.11 -8.20 -7.84
N ALA A 121 13.06 -8.06 -7.02
CA ALA A 121 11.69 -7.96 -7.50
C ALA A 121 11.44 -6.69 -8.33
N ARG A 122 11.96 -5.53 -7.87
CA ARG A 122 11.88 -4.27 -8.63
C ARG A 122 12.68 -4.33 -9.93
N ALA A 123 13.85 -4.96 -9.93
CA ALA A 123 14.65 -5.16 -11.13
C ALA A 123 13.92 -6.06 -12.15
N ALA A 124 13.36 -7.19 -11.71
CA ALA A 124 12.58 -8.08 -12.57
C ALA A 124 11.33 -7.40 -13.14
N LEU A 125 10.65 -6.57 -12.32
CA LEU A 125 9.49 -5.80 -12.76
C LEU A 125 9.88 -4.75 -13.82
N SER A 126 11.01 -4.07 -13.63
CA SER A 126 11.56 -3.12 -14.60
C SER A 126 11.91 -3.82 -15.93
N THR A 127 12.45 -5.04 -15.90
CA THR A 127 12.68 -5.82 -17.12
C THR A 127 11.39 -6.12 -17.88
N VAL A 128 10.32 -6.54 -17.19
CA VAL A 128 9.00 -6.77 -17.81
C VAL A 128 8.45 -5.48 -18.43
N LYS A 129 8.56 -4.36 -17.72
CA LYS A 129 8.14 -3.04 -18.21
C LYS A 129 8.90 -2.59 -19.45
N ASN A 130 10.21 -2.79 -19.49
CA ASN A 130 11.06 -2.34 -20.59
C ASN A 130 11.00 -3.26 -21.82
N ALA A 131 10.47 -4.48 -21.67
CA ALA A 131 10.29 -5.43 -22.77
C ALA A 131 9.12 -5.07 -23.70
N GLN A 132 8.25 -4.11 -23.33
CA GLN A 132 7.10 -3.73 -24.14
C GLN A 132 7.44 -2.66 -25.20
N SER A 133 6.98 -2.85 -26.44
CA SER A 133 6.84 -1.78 -27.42
C SER A 133 5.82 -2.19 -28.51
N PRO A 134 4.78 -1.38 -28.80
CA PRO A 134 4.40 -0.09 -28.21
C PRO A 134 3.47 -0.20 -26.97
N ALA A 135 3.46 0.86 -26.14
CA ALA A 135 2.76 0.90 -24.84
C ALA A 135 1.22 0.90 -24.93
N ASP A 136 0.66 1.24 -26.09
CA ASP A 136 -0.80 1.45 -26.26
C ASP A 136 -1.53 0.19 -26.79
N GLY A 137 -0.80 -0.91 -26.98
CA GLY A 137 -1.36 -2.21 -27.39
C GLY A 137 -1.92 -3.04 -26.22
N GLY A 138 -2.63 -4.13 -26.52
CA GLY A 138 -3.17 -5.04 -25.51
C GLY A 138 -2.12 -5.57 -24.53
N VAL A 139 -0.90 -5.83 -25.02
CA VAL A 139 0.26 -6.20 -24.18
C VAL A 139 0.66 -5.07 -23.25
N GLY A 140 0.71 -3.83 -23.72
CA GLY A 140 1.10 -2.68 -22.90
C GLY A 140 0.11 -2.40 -21.75
N VAL A 141 -1.19 -2.53 -22.02
CA VAL A 141 -2.23 -2.44 -20.97
C VAL A 141 -2.07 -3.56 -19.94
N ALA A 142 -1.84 -4.80 -20.38
CA ALA A 142 -1.65 -5.94 -19.50
C ALA A 142 -0.38 -5.82 -18.63
N VAL A 143 0.73 -5.31 -19.19
CA VAL A 143 1.96 -4.98 -18.44
C VAL A 143 1.69 -3.90 -17.41
N GLY A 144 0.98 -2.82 -17.75
CA GLY A 144 0.68 -1.74 -16.80
C GLY A 144 -0.18 -2.21 -15.62
N GLN A 145 -1.19 -3.05 -15.87
CA GLN A 145 -1.96 -3.67 -14.79
C GLN A 145 -1.08 -4.60 -13.94
N LEU A 146 -0.20 -5.39 -14.56
CA LEU A 146 0.71 -6.26 -13.82
C LEU A 146 1.65 -5.44 -12.92
N GLU A 147 2.21 -4.36 -13.45
CA GLU A 147 3.09 -3.42 -12.75
C GLU A 147 2.42 -2.86 -11.50
N GLU A 148 1.19 -2.34 -11.63
CA GLU A 148 0.44 -1.80 -10.49
C GLU A 148 0.29 -2.82 -9.35
N SER A 149 -0.06 -4.08 -9.68
CA SER A 149 -0.24 -5.12 -8.66
C SER A 149 1.08 -5.56 -8.02
N TYR A 150 2.14 -5.74 -8.81
CA TYR A 150 3.44 -6.15 -8.28
C TYR A 150 4.08 -5.03 -7.45
N GLN A 151 4.03 -3.79 -7.93
CA GLN A 151 4.53 -2.64 -7.19
C GLN A 151 3.77 -2.47 -5.87
N GLY A 152 2.44 -2.58 -5.90
CA GLY A 152 1.61 -2.57 -4.69
C GLY A 152 1.99 -3.68 -3.70
N PHE A 153 2.23 -4.90 -4.17
CA PHE A 153 2.68 -5.99 -3.30
C PHE A 153 4.09 -5.74 -2.73
N ILE A 154 5.03 -5.26 -3.53
CA ILE A 154 6.39 -4.91 -3.08
C ILE A 154 6.32 -3.84 -1.99
N ASP A 155 5.58 -2.76 -2.22
CA ASP A 155 5.46 -1.64 -1.28
C ASP A 155 4.71 -2.05 -0.01
N HIS A 156 3.71 -2.93 -0.12
CA HIS A 156 3.03 -3.51 1.04
C HIS A 156 4.01 -4.30 1.93
N MET A 157 4.84 -5.15 1.33
CA MET A 157 5.83 -5.96 2.06
C MET A 157 6.97 -5.10 2.62
N GLU A 158 7.42 -4.09 1.89
CA GLU A 158 8.44 -3.15 2.35
C GLU A 158 7.93 -2.36 3.56
N GLY A 159 6.72 -1.80 3.47
CA GLY A 159 6.09 -1.12 4.60
C GLY A 159 5.87 -2.04 5.81
N LEU A 160 5.59 -3.33 5.57
CA LEU A 160 5.43 -4.31 6.65
C LEU A 160 6.71 -4.44 7.47
N VAL A 161 7.85 -4.49 6.80
CA VAL A 161 9.19 -4.65 7.40
C VAL A 161 9.69 -3.34 8.00
N GLU A 162 9.64 -2.24 7.23
CA GLU A 162 10.18 -0.94 7.63
C GLU A 162 9.46 -0.35 8.85
N SER A 163 8.14 -0.56 8.94
CA SER A 163 7.31 0.00 10.02
C SER A 163 7.08 -0.97 11.18
N TYR A 164 7.63 -2.19 11.12
CA TYR A 164 7.45 -3.17 12.19
C TYR A 164 8.01 -2.72 13.55
N PRO A 165 9.22 -2.13 13.63
CA PRO A 165 9.75 -1.62 14.90
C PRO A 165 8.80 -0.61 15.58
N GLN A 166 8.23 0.32 14.80
CA GLN A 166 7.28 1.31 15.28
C GLN A 166 5.99 0.64 15.75
N PHE A 167 5.45 -0.30 14.97
CA PHE A 167 4.25 -1.05 15.36
C PHE A 167 4.46 -1.86 16.66
N GLU A 168 5.56 -2.60 16.76
CA GLU A 168 5.90 -3.43 17.92
C GLU A 168 6.16 -2.58 19.17
N GLY A 169 6.82 -1.43 18.99
CA GLY A 169 7.14 -0.48 20.06
C GLY A 169 5.95 0.28 20.62
N LEU A 170 4.78 0.28 19.95
CA LEU A 170 3.59 1.04 20.41
C LEU A 170 3.22 0.72 21.86
N PHE A 171 3.18 -0.57 22.21
CA PHE A 171 2.74 -1.03 23.52
C PHE A 171 3.90 -1.48 24.41
N ARG A 172 5.13 -1.07 24.13
CA ARG A 172 6.27 -1.39 24.99
C ARG A 172 6.66 -0.21 25.86
N GLU A 173 7.20 -0.52 27.03
CA GLU A 173 7.65 0.48 28.01
C GLU A 173 8.86 1.27 27.50
N ASP A 174 9.72 0.64 26.71
CA ASP A 174 10.87 1.26 26.04
C ASP A 174 10.53 1.89 24.68
N GLY A 175 9.24 1.93 24.32
CA GLY A 175 8.72 2.53 23.09
C GLY A 175 7.70 3.63 23.40
N ALA A 176 6.55 3.62 22.73
CA ALA A 176 5.53 4.66 22.90
C ALA A 176 4.72 4.52 24.19
N GLY A 177 4.77 3.36 24.86
CA GLY A 177 4.11 3.15 26.13
C GLY A 177 2.57 3.25 26.09
N CYS A 178 1.92 2.95 24.95
CA CYS A 178 0.46 2.99 24.79
C CYS A 178 -0.28 2.10 25.80
N ASN A 179 0.38 1.16 26.49
CA ASN A 179 -0.18 0.44 27.64
C ASN A 179 -0.64 1.37 28.76
N GLY A 180 -0.07 2.58 28.86
CA GLY A 180 -0.51 3.61 29.78
C GLY A 180 -1.95 4.08 29.53
N LEU A 181 -2.57 3.75 28.40
CA LEU A 181 -4.00 4.00 28.16
C LEU A 181 -4.89 3.12 29.04
N PHE A 182 -4.36 2.01 29.59
CA PHE A 182 -5.08 1.08 30.46
C PHE A 182 -4.94 1.43 31.95
N VAL A 183 -5.09 2.72 32.30
CA VAL A 183 -4.93 3.28 33.67
C VAL A 183 -5.98 2.81 34.70
N GLY A 184 -6.91 1.94 34.33
CA GLY A 184 -8.12 1.61 35.08
C GLY A 184 -7.91 1.34 36.58
N SER A 185 -6.96 0.47 36.93
CA SER A 185 -6.68 0.04 38.32
C SER A 185 -5.63 0.89 39.05
N LYS A 186 -5.03 1.88 38.37
CA LYS A 186 -3.93 2.70 38.91
C LYS A 186 -4.39 4.01 39.53
N ALA A 187 -5.60 4.47 39.22
CA ALA A 187 -6.13 5.76 39.69
C ALA A 187 -7.14 5.59 40.83
N ALA A 188 -7.07 6.44 41.84
CA ALA A 188 -8.00 6.48 42.98
C ALA A 188 -9.29 7.26 42.69
N THR A 189 -9.26 8.18 41.71
CA THR A 189 -10.42 8.99 41.28
C THR A 189 -10.55 9.02 39.75
N LEU A 190 -11.72 9.42 39.23
CA LEU A 190 -11.91 9.54 37.78
C LEU A 190 -11.14 10.73 37.20
N ARG A 191 -10.94 11.80 37.98
CA ARG A 191 -10.08 12.92 37.60
C ARG A 191 -8.61 12.50 37.46
N GLU A 192 -8.10 11.72 38.40
CA GLU A 192 -6.75 11.17 38.33
C GLU A 192 -6.60 10.24 37.11
N ARG A 193 -7.60 9.38 36.86
CA ARG A 193 -7.62 8.52 35.67
C ARG A 193 -7.56 9.33 34.38
N GLN A 194 -8.35 10.39 34.27
CA GLN A 194 -8.35 11.28 33.10
C GLN A 194 -6.98 11.94 32.91
N THR A 195 -6.32 12.34 33.99
CA THR A 195 -4.98 12.94 33.96
C THR A 195 -3.92 11.94 33.50
N LEU A 196 -3.87 10.75 34.11
CA LEU A 196 -2.92 9.69 33.73
C LEU A 196 -3.13 9.22 32.30
N LEU A 197 -4.39 9.14 31.84
CA LEU A 197 -4.71 8.81 30.47
C LEU A 197 -4.19 9.87 29.50
N GLY A 198 -4.40 11.15 29.80
CA GLY A 198 -3.88 12.25 28.96
C GLY A 198 -2.36 12.22 28.85
N GLN A 199 -1.66 11.89 29.94
CA GLN A 199 -0.20 11.71 29.94
C GLN A 199 0.26 10.56 29.04
N ALA A 200 -0.47 9.44 29.02
CA ALA A 200 -0.18 8.31 28.14
C ALA A 200 -0.62 8.54 26.68
N ALA A 201 -1.68 9.33 26.46
CA ALA A 201 -2.26 9.57 25.14
C ALA A 201 -1.37 10.44 24.24
N GLY A 202 -0.56 11.34 24.81
CA GLY A 202 0.38 12.18 24.05
C GLY A 202 1.39 11.36 23.25
N PRO A 203 2.28 10.59 23.90
CA PRO A 203 3.26 9.73 23.22
C PRO A 203 2.60 8.70 22.30
N CYS A 204 1.45 8.14 22.71
CA CYS A 204 0.74 7.18 21.88
C CYS A 204 0.20 7.80 20.59
N ARG A 205 -0.29 9.04 20.61
CA ARG A 205 -0.74 9.77 19.41
C ARG A 205 0.41 10.02 18.45
N GLU A 206 1.55 10.47 18.96
CA GLU A 206 2.74 10.72 18.14
C GLU A 206 3.21 9.44 17.44
N ALA A 207 3.31 8.32 18.16
CA ALA A 207 3.69 7.04 17.57
C ALA A 207 2.65 6.52 16.57
N VAL A 208 1.36 6.74 16.84
CA VAL A 208 0.27 6.44 15.89
C VAL A 208 0.39 7.30 14.63
N ASP A 209 0.72 8.58 14.75
CA ASP A 209 0.88 9.47 13.60
C ASP A 209 2.08 9.07 12.74
N GLN A 210 3.21 8.69 13.35
CA GLN A 210 4.34 8.12 12.64
C GLN A 210 3.95 6.82 11.90
N LEU A 211 3.16 5.95 12.53
CA LEU A 211 2.74 4.69 11.90
C LEU A 211 1.79 4.91 10.70
N LYS A 212 1.05 6.04 10.64
CA LYS A 212 0.22 6.40 9.48
C LYS A 212 1.03 6.72 8.23
N GLU A 213 2.32 6.97 8.36
CA GLU A 213 3.24 7.21 7.24
C GLU A 213 3.76 5.90 6.61
N SER A 214 3.41 4.74 7.19
CA SER A 214 3.77 3.44 6.64
C SER A 214 3.22 3.21 5.23
N LYS A 215 3.99 2.53 4.38
CA LYS A 215 3.50 2.01 3.09
C LYS A 215 2.57 0.80 3.27
N ASN A 216 2.50 0.22 4.47
CA ASN A 216 1.63 -0.92 4.75
C ASN A 216 0.22 -0.46 5.14
N VAL A 217 -0.75 -0.72 4.26
CA VAL A 217 -2.15 -0.35 4.45
C VAL A 217 -2.73 -0.88 5.77
N ALA A 218 -2.38 -2.10 6.18
CA ALA A 218 -2.89 -2.68 7.43
C ALA A 218 -2.40 -1.90 8.67
N TYR A 219 -1.14 -1.45 8.67
CA TYR A 219 -0.63 -0.57 9.73
C TYR A 219 -1.27 0.81 9.70
N VAL A 220 -1.48 1.39 8.52
CA VAL A 220 -2.15 2.70 8.39
C VAL A 220 -3.59 2.65 8.90
N GLU A 221 -4.36 1.62 8.53
CA GLU A 221 -5.73 1.42 9.00
C GLU A 221 -5.78 1.18 10.51
N PHE A 222 -4.87 0.36 11.02
CA PHE A 222 -4.71 0.13 12.45
C PHE A 222 -4.40 1.44 13.19
N ALA A 223 -3.44 2.23 12.70
CA ALA A 223 -3.05 3.50 13.30
C ALA A 223 -4.20 4.51 13.31
N ARG A 224 -4.95 4.63 12.21
CA ARG A 224 -6.18 5.45 12.16
C ARG A 224 -7.21 5.01 13.19
N THR A 225 -7.45 3.69 13.28
CA THR A 225 -8.41 3.13 14.22
C THR A 225 -7.97 3.36 15.67
N LEU A 226 -6.71 3.09 15.98
CA LEU A 226 -6.13 3.31 17.31
C LEU A 226 -6.20 4.79 17.71
N GLY A 227 -5.80 5.71 16.82
CA GLY A 227 -5.90 7.14 17.07
C GLY A 227 -7.32 7.60 17.41
N ASN A 228 -8.32 7.09 16.68
CA ASN A 228 -9.73 7.35 16.98
C ASN A 228 -10.15 6.79 18.35
N ARG A 229 -9.66 5.61 18.73
CA ARG A 229 -9.93 5.03 20.05
C ARG A 229 -9.28 5.82 21.17
N VAL A 230 -8.05 6.31 21.00
CA VAL A 230 -7.39 7.19 21.97
C VAL A 230 -8.22 8.46 22.19
N ALA A 231 -8.63 9.13 21.12
CA ALA A 231 -9.47 10.33 21.22
C ALA A 231 -10.82 10.06 21.91
N GLN A 232 -11.46 8.92 21.60
CA GLN A 232 -12.68 8.51 22.28
C GLN A 232 -12.46 8.22 23.77
N LEU A 233 -11.33 7.60 24.13
CA LEU A 233 -10.99 7.33 25.52
C LEU A 233 -10.74 8.62 26.31
N GLU A 234 -10.02 9.59 25.73
CA GLU A 234 -9.82 10.92 26.32
C GLU A 234 -11.15 11.64 26.57
N SER A 235 -11.99 11.71 25.53
CA SER A 235 -13.29 12.39 25.62
C SER A 235 -14.23 11.73 26.65
N ASN A 236 -14.33 10.39 26.64
CA ASN A 236 -15.17 9.70 27.62
C ASN A 236 -14.60 9.81 29.04
N ALA A 237 -13.27 9.79 29.22
CA ALA A 237 -12.64 9.98 30.52
C ALA A 237 -12.95 11.36 31.09
N GLU A 238 -12.86 12.42 30.27
CA GLU A 238 -13.24 13.78 30.67
C GLU A 238 -14.71 13.88 31.12
N ILE A 239 -15.64 13.32 30.34
CA ILE A 239 -17.06 13.31 30.70
C ILE A 239 -17.27 12.59 32.04
N THR A 240 -16.67 11.40 32.21
CA THR A 240 -16.83 10.64 33.46
C THR A 240 -16.23 11.37 34.68
N ALA A 241 -15.09 12.04 34.53
CA ALA A 241 -14.46 12.82 35.59
C ALA A 241 -15.33 14.04 35.96
N LYS A 242 -15.82 14.79 34.97
CA LYS A 242 -16.72 15.93 35.19
C LYS A 242 -18.03 15.50 35.86
N SER A 243 -18.58 14.35 35.47
CA SER A 243 -19.80 13.83 36.08
C SER A 243 -19.63 13.39 37.53
N GLU A 244 -18.43 12.91 37.92
CA GLU A 244 -18.07 12.63 39.32
C GLU A 244 -17.98 13.92 40.14
N GLU A 245 -17.37 14.97 39.59
CA GLU A 245 -17.32 16.30 40.22
C GLU A 245 -18.72 16.88 40.42
N ASN A 246 -19.57 16.81 39.39
CA ASN A 246 -20.98 17.21 39.47
C ASN A 246 -21.76 16.40 40.51
N TYR A 247 -21.50 15.10 40.62
CA TYR A 247 -22.15 14.26 41.63
C TYR A 247 -21.83 14.75 43.05
N ASN A 248 -20.56 15.05 43.33
CA ASN A 248 -20.13 15.60 44.62
C ASN A 248 -20.78 16.97 44.90
N GLU A 249 -20.99 17.80 43.87
CA GLU A 249 -21.75 19.05 43.98
C GLU A 249 -23.24 18.79 44.27
N PHE A 250 -23.87 17.84 43.58
CA PHE A 250 -25.28 17.50 43.80
C PHE A 250 -25.56 16.99 45.21
N VAL A 251 -24.64 16.23 45.80
CA VAL A 251 -24.75 15.79 47.20
C VAL A 251 -24.82 17.01 48.13
N LYS A 252 -23.92 18.00 47.95
CA LYS A 252 -23.91 19.24 48.74
C LYS A 252 -25.20 20.05 48.54
N ILE A 253 -25.65 20.22 47.30
CA ILE A 253 -26.88 20.97 47.00
C ILE A 253 -28.10 20.25 47.58
N LYS A 254 -28.15 18.91 47.52
CA LYS A 254 -29.22 18.11 48.13
C LYS A 254 -29.28 18.32 49.65
N ASP A 255 -28.13 18.35 50.33
CA ASP A 255 -28.07 18.63 51.77
C ASP A 255 -28.55 20.07 52.08
N GLN A 256 -28.13 21.05 51.29
CA GLN A 256 -28.61 22.44 51.39
C GLN A 256 -30.13 22.57 51.15
N MET A 257 -30.68 21.85 50.18
CA MET A 257 -32.13 21.86 49.91
C MET A 257 -32.92 21.19 51.03
N THR A 258 -32.37 20.13 51.63
CA THR A 258 -32.97 19.49 52.81
C THR A 258 -33.04 20.49 53.96
N GLN A 259 -31.93 21.19 54.25
CA GLN A 259 -31.90 22.24 55.26
C GLN A 259 -32.89 23.38 54.95
N LYS A 260 -32.98 23.83 53.70
CA LYS A 260 -33.98 24.85 53.31
C LYS A 260 -35.41 24.40 53.59
N VAL A 261 -35.74 23.13 53.35
CA VAL A 261 -37.06 22.56 53.65
C VAL A 261 -37.29 22.53 55.17
N ASP A 262 -36.29 22.09 55.94
CA ASP A 262 -36.37 22.02 57.40
C ASP A 262 -36.56 23.43 58.00
N ASP A 263 -35.79 24.42 57.56
CA ASP A 263 -35.86 25.82 57.99
C ASP A 263 -37.22 26.44 57.64
N ALA A 264 -37.73 26.21 56.42
CA ALA A 264 -39.04 26.67 55.98
C ALA A 264 -40.17 26.04 56.81
N THR A 265 -40.03 24.75 57.16
CA THR A 265 -40.99 24.03 58.00
C THR A 265 -40.97 24.57 59.43
N ALA A 266 -39.78 24.76 60.03
CA ALA A 266 -39.62 25.24 61.39
C ALA A 266 -40.24 26.63 61.61
N ARG A 267 -40.26 27.48 60.58
CA ARG A 267 -40.83 28.84 60.64
C ARG A 267 -42.26 28.96 60.09
N ASN A 268 -42.93 27.85 59.77
CA ASN A 268 -44.26 27.82 59.14
C ASN A 268 -44.33 28.71 57.88
N ALA A 269 -43.40 28.51 56.95
CA ALA A 269 -43.36 29.24 55.68
C ALA A 269 -44.64 29.08 54.86
N SER A 270 -44.87 30.00 53.92
CA SER A 270 -46.06 29.99 53.07
C SER A 270 -46.03 28.89 52.01
N ASP A 271 -47.21 28.50 51.51
CA ASP A 271 -47.34 27.55 50.39
C ASP A 271 -46.58 28.00 49.12
N GLU A 272 -46.50 29.32 48.88
CA GLU A 272 -45.74 29.88 47.76
C GLU A 272 -44.25 29.59 47.88
N GLU A 273 -43.69 29.69 49.09
CA GLU A 273 -42.29 29.38 49.34
C GLU A 273 -42.01 27.88 49.17
N PHE A 274 -42.89 27.01 49.69
CA PHE A 274 -42.76 25.56 49.48
C PHE A 274 -42.85 25.18 48.00
N ARG A 275 -43.71 25.83 47.21
CA ARG A 275 -43.77 25.63 45.75
C ARG A 275 -42.46 26.01 45.06
N LYS A 276 -41.84 27.13 45.46
CA LYS A 276 -40.54 27.55 44.93
C LYS A 276 -39.44 26.53 45.26
N ILE A 277 -39.40 26.03 46.49
CA ILE A 277 -38.45 24.97 46.89
C ILE A 277 -38.69 23.69 46.09
N ALA A 278 -39.95 23.31 45.85
CA ALA A 278 -40.30 22.15 45.03
C ALA A 278 -39.86 22.31 43.57
N ASP A 279 -39.99 23.51 42.99
CA ASP A 279 -39.49 23.80 41.64
C ASP A 279 -37.96 23.74 41.58
N GLU A 280 -37.25 24.30 42.56
CA GLU A 280 -35.79 24.18 42.70
C GLU A 280 -35.34 22.70 42.77
N LEU A 281 -36.04 21.87 43.56
CA LEU A 281 -35.81 20.42 43.65
C LEU A 281 -36.09 19.69 42.33
N LYS A 282 -37.11 20.08 41.58
CA LYS A 282 -37.43 19.50 40.27
C LYS A 282 -36.33 19.80 39.25
N VAL A 283 -35.80 21.03 39.25
CA VAL A 283 -34.66 21.41 38.42
C VAL A 283 -33.42 20.61 38.81
N LEU A 284 -33.12 20.49 40.11
CA LEU A 284 -32.00 19.68 40.60
C LEU A 284 -32.12 18.21 40.17
N ASN A 285 -33.29 17.59 40.35
CA ASN A 285 -33.54 16.22 39.93
C ASN A 285 -33.34 16.02 38.42
N THR A 286 -33.73 17.01 37.61
CA THR A 286 -33.50 16.97 36.16
C THR A 286 -32.01 17.02 35.83
N ARG A 287 -31.24 17.89 36.49
CA ARG A 287 -29.77 17.96 36.36
C ARG A 287 -29.09 16.65 36.77
N ILE A 288 -29.50 16.05 37.88
CA ILE A 288 -28.97 14.76 38.36
C ILE A 288 -29.23 13.65 37.33
N ARG A 289 -30.45 13.56 36.79
CA ARG A 289 -30.81 12.55 35.78
C ARG A 289 -29.98 12.70 34.51
N ASN A 290 -29.81 13.93 34.01
CA ASN A 290 -29.01 14.19 32.82
C ASN A 290 -27.54 13.82 33.04
N ASN A 291 -26.95 14.25 34.17
CA ASN A 291 -25.57 13.91 34.53
C ASN A 291 -25.35 12.39 34.64
N ARG A 292 -26.31 11.67 35.25
CA ARG A 292 -26.23 10.20 35.33
C ARG A 292 -26.28 9.56 33.94
N SER A 293 -27.16 10.05 33.06
CA SER A 293 -27.27 9.53 31.69
C SER A 293 -25.97 9.76 30.90
N GLU A 294 -25.36 10.94 31.02
CA GLU A 294 -24.07 11.26 30.39
C GLU A 294 -22.95 10.38 30.93
N PHE A 295 -22.88 10.22 32.27
CA PHE A 295 -21.92 9.34 32.91
C PHE A 295 -22.06 7.89 32.43
N ASP A 296 -23.27 7.32 32.48
CA ASP A 296 -23.51 5.93 32.09
C ASP A 296 -23.17 5.69 30.61
N PHE A 297 -23.46 6.67 29.75
CA PHE A 297 -23.13 6.61 28.32
C PHE A 297 -21.62 6.64 28.06
N ALA A 298 -20.89 7.54 28.73
CA ALA A 298 -19.45 7.70 28.58
C ALA A 298 -18.69 6.54 29.24
N ALA A 299 -19.07 6.12 30.45
CA ALA A 299 -18.45 5.03 31.18
C ALA A 299 -18.54 3.71 30.40
N LYS A 300 -19.70 3.39 29.80
CA LYS A 300 -19.86 2.21 28.94
C LYS A 300 -18.90 2.24 27.75
N ARG A 301 -18.78 3.38 27.07
CA ARG A 301 -17.90 3.53 25.90
C ARG A 301 -16.43 3.50 26.26
N TYR A 302 -16.06 4.12 27.39
CA TYR A 302 -14.73 4.04 27.94
C TYR A 302 -14.34 2.58 28.19
N LEU A 303 -15.19 1.82 28.89
CA LEU A 303 -14.95 0.40 29.17
C LEU A 303 -14.90 -0.46 27.89
N SER A 304 -15.76 -0.18 26.91
CA SER A 304 -15.73 -0.87 25.61
C SER A 304 -14.41 -0.61 24.89
N GLY A 305 -13.99 0.66 24.82
CA GLY A 305 -12.73 1.04 24.16
C GLY A 305 -11.51 0.37 24.80
N VAL A 306 -11.46 0.33 26.14
CA VAL A 306 -10.40 -0.38 26.87
C VAL A 306 -10.39 -1.88 26.55
N LYS A 307 -11.56 -2.52 26.47
CA LYS A 307 -11.67 -3.97 26.19
C LYS A 307 -11.34 -4.35 24.75
N GLU A 308 -11.68 -3.50 23.79
CA GLU A 308 -11.50 -3.77 22.35
C GLU A 308 -10.06 -3.54 21.88
N MET A 309 -9.28 -2.72 22.60
CA MET A 309 -7.95 -2.29 22.14
C MET A 309 -6.94 -3.44 21.95
N PRO A 310 -6.85 -4.46 22.82
CA PRO A 310 -5.98 -5.62 22.57
C PRO A 310 -6.38 -6.39 21.31
N THR A 311 -7.68 -6.48 21.01
CA THR A 311 -8.18 -7.15 19.80
C THR A 311 -7.71 -6.43 18.55
N LEU A 312 -7.68 -5.08 18.56
CA LEU A 312 -7.18 -4.30 17.42
C LEU A 312 -5.73 -4.66 17.06
N VAL A 313 -4.87 -4.89 18.05
CA VAL A 313 -3.47 -5.27 17.85
C VAL A 313 -3.37 -6.68 17.29
N GLU A 314 -4.12 -7.62 17.87
CA GLU A 314 -4.13 -9.02 17.44
C GLU A 314 -4.63 -9.17 15.99
N GLU A 315 -5.65 -8.40 15.61
CA GLU A 315 -6.26 -8.48 14.28
C GLU A 315 -5.31 -8.09 13.14
N VAL A 316 -4.28 -7.28 13.40
CA VAL A 316 -3.31 -6.86 12.37
C VAL A 316 -2.63 -8.07 11.74
N PHE A 317 -2.04 -8.96 12.55
CA PHE A 317 -1.33 -10.14 12.06
C PHE A 317 -2.22 -11.37 11.87
N SER A 318 -3.32 -11.48 12.63
CA SER A 318 -4.23 -12.63 12.50
C SER A 318 -5.22 -12.50 11.35
N LYS A 319 -5.56 -11.28 10.92
CA LYS A 319 -6.59 -11.03 9.89
C LYS A 319 -6.15 -10.06 8.80
N LYS A 320 -5.68 -8.86 9.15
CA LYS A 320 -5.51 -7.76 8.19
C LYS A 320 -4.38 -8.01 7.20
N ILE A 321 -3.16 -8.29 7.69
CA ILE A 321 -2.01 -8.60 6.82
C ILE A 321 -2.27 -9.86 5.96
N PRO A 322 -2.76 -10.99 6.52
CA PRO A 322 -3.10 -12.15 5.71
C PRO A 322 -4.16 -11.87 4.62
N ALA A 323 -5.16 -11.03 4.92
CA ALA A 323 -6.19 -10.67 3.95
C ALA A 323 -5.62 -9.85 2.78
N GLU A 324 -4.76 -8.87 3.06
CA GLU A 324 -4.08 -8.08 2.02
C GLU A 324 -3.18 -8.96 1.15
N ILE A 325 -2.35 -9.82 1.76
CA ILE A 325 -1.50 -10.77 1.02
C ILE A 325 -2.35 -11.69 0.14
N LYS A 326 -3.44 -12.24 0.68
CA LYS A 326 -4.37 -13.09 -0.07
C LYS A 326 -5.02 -12.37 -1.26
N SER A 327 -5.30 -11.07 -1.11
CA SER A 327 -5.80 -10.24 -2.21
C SER A 327 -4.79 -10.23 -3.37
N TYR A 328 -3.52 -9.92 -3.09
CA TYR A 328 -2.45 -9.97 -4.10
C TYR A 328 -2.22 -11.37 -4.67
N GLU A 329 -2.27 -12.42 -3.84
CA GLU A 329 -2.20 -13.82 -4.30
C GLU A 329 -3.32 -14.20 -5.25
N SER A 330 -4.49 -13.57 -5.17
CA SER A 330 -5.59 -13.84 -6.11
C SER A 330 -5.49 -13.00 -7.40
N VAL A 331 -5.06 -11.73 -7.31
CA VAL A 331 -5.04 -10.82 -8.47
C VAL A 331 -3.79 -10.99 -9.34
N ILE A 332 -2.61 -11.16 -8.75
CA ILE A 332 -1.35 -11.21 -9.50
C ILE A 332 -1.32 -12.37 -10.52
N PRO A 333 -1.65 -13.62 -10.16
CA PRO A 333 -1.63 -14.72 -11.12
C PRO A 333 -2.58 -14.50 -12.30
N LEU A 334 -3.75 -13.90 -12.05
CA LEU A 334 -4.70 -13.55 -13.11
C LEU A 334 -4.11 -12.51 -14.07
N ARG A 335 -3.49 -11.44 -13.54
CA ARG A 335 -2.83 -10.43 -14.38
C ARG A 335 -1.63 -10.99 -15.13
N THR A 336 -0.88 -11.93 -14.55
CA THR A 336 0.18 -12.66 -15.25
C THR A 336 -0.39 -13.50 -16.40
N GLN A 337 -1.52 -14.17 -16.21
CA GLN A 337 -2.16 -14.94 -17.28
C GLN A 337 -2.69 -14.04 -18.40
N ILE A 338 -3.35 -12.92 -18.05
CA ILE A 338 -3.83 -11.93 -19.02
C ILE A 338 -2.68 -11.42 -19.90
N LEU A 339 -1.51 -11.15 -19.32
CA LEU A 339 -0.34 -10.74 -20.10
C LEU A 339 0.14 -11.85 -21.04
N LYS A 340 0.19 -13.10 -20.58
CA LYS A 340 0.55 -14.24 -21.44
C LYS A 340 -0.43 -14.40 -22.60
N ASP A 341 -1.72 -14.27 -22.33
CA ASP A 341 -2.77 -14.38 -23.35
C ASP A 341 -2.68 -13.22 -24.37
N ALA A 342 -2.42 -11.99 -23.90
CA ALA A 342 -2.22 -10.83 -24.76
C ALA A 342 -1.00 -10.99 -25.68
N VAL A 343 0.10 -11.55 -25.14
CA VAL A 343 1.30 -11.87 -25.92
C VAL A 343 1.00 -12.96 -26.96
N ASP A 344 0.24 -14.00 -26.60
CA ASP A 344 -0.12 -15.08 -27.52
C ASP A 344 -0.97 -14.61 -28.70
N VAL A 345 -1.92 -13.72 -28.46
CA VAL A 345 -2.69 -13.08 -29.54
C VAL A 345 -1.77 -12.33 -30.50
N GLU A 346 -0.84 -11.55 -29.96
CA GLU A 346 0.07 -10.71 -30.77
C GLU A 346 1.17 -11.52 -31.50
N LEU A 347 1.48 -12.73 -31.02
CA LEU A 347 2.42 -13.63 -31.69
C LEU A 347 1.79 -14.38 -32.88
N VAL A 348 0.48 -14.62 -32.85
CA VAL A 348 -0.29 -15.33 -33.89
C VAL A 348 -0.69 -14.41 -35.04
N GLU A 349 -0.86 -13.10 -34.79
CA GLU A 349 -1.02 -12.05 -35.81
C GLU A 349 0.29 -11.75 -36.58
#